data_AF-A0A665U836-F1
#
_entry.id   AF-A0A665U836-F1
#
_cell.length_a   1.000
_cell.length_b   1.000
_cell.length_c   1.000
_cell.angle_alpha   90.00
_cell.angle_beta   90.00
_cell.angle_gamma   90.00
#
_symmetry.space_group_name_H-M   'P 1'
#
loop_
_entity.id
_entity.type
_entity.pdbx_description
1 polymer ?
#
loop_
_entity_poly.entity_id
_entity_poly.type
_entity_poly.pdbx_seq_one_letter_code
_entity_poly.pdbx_strand_id
1 'polypeptide(L)'
;MFGCLVAGRLVQTDAVQVASDKFVFTLPDYENVNHVVVFMLGTVPFPAGTGGAVYFSFPDPASGSPVWQLLGFITNDKPSAIFKISGLKVGEGGAHPFGPAASSPSPSVAQVGVSVEALDQLAQQIPVSGAAVSSVDSFLQFTQKMLDSLFNFVSSFVVTQSQMTPNPTETFIPSGCVLRWYENFQRRMAQNPNFWKS
;
A
#
# COMPACT_ATOMS: atom_id res chain seq x y z
N MET A 1 -4.95 23.29 -8.26
CA MET A 1 -5.26 22.13 -9.13
C MET A 1 -5.46 20.87 -8.32
N PHE A 2 -4.56 20.57 -7.37
CA PHE A 2 -4.59 19.34 -6.57
C PHE A 2 -4.88 19.62 -5.09
N GLY A 3 -5.44 18.63 -4.40
CA GLY A 3 -5.53 18.54 -2.95
C GLY A 3 -4.82 17.28 -2.46
N CYS A 4 -4.27 17.37 -1.26
CA CYS A 4 -3.62 16.26 -0.56
C CYS A 4 -4.23 16.14 0.84
N LEU A 5 -4.61 14.93 1.23
CA LEU A 5 -5.18 14.65 2.54
C LEU A 5 -4.47 13.47 3.17
N VAL A 6 -3.86 13.71 4.33
CA VAL A 6 -3.38 12.64 5.20
C VAL A 6 -4.52 12.17 6.09
N ALA A 7 -4.71 10.84 6.19
CA ALA A 7 -5.73 10.28 7.07
C ALA A 7 -5.55 10.77 8.52
N GLY A 8 -6.59 11.39 9.08
CA GLY A 8 -6.58 11.98 10.42
C GLY A 8 -6.06 13.42 10.52
N ARG A 9 -5.75 14.09 9.40
CA ARG A 9 -5.31 15.49 9.37
C ARG A 9 -6.22 16.36 8.49
N LEU A 10 -6.02 17.67 8.54
CA LEU A 10 -6.69 18.61 7.64
C LEU A 10 -6.19 18.47 6.20
N VAL A 11 -7.06 18.80 5.25
CA VAL A 11 -6.73 18.84 3.83
C VAL A 11 -5.72 19.96 3.53
N GLN A 12 -4.72 19.65 2.71
CA GLN A 12 -3.77 20.61 2.15
C GLN A 12 -4.15 20.91 0.70
N THR A 13 -4.12 22.19 0.32
CA THR A 13 -4.43 22.65 -1.05
C THR A 13 -3.40 23.67 -1.57
N ASP A 14 -2.42 23.97 -0.72
CA ASP A 14 -1.30 24.89 -0.87
C ASP A 14 -0.07 24.18 -1.45
N ALA A 15 -0.25 23.46 -2.56
CA ALA A 15 0.85 22.79 -3.24
C ALA A 15 1.91 23.81 -3.71
N VAL A 16 3.18 23.53 -3.43
CA VAL A 16 4.29 24.32 -3.96
C VAL A 16 4.56 23.87 -5.38
N GLN A 17 4.42 24.79 -6.34
CA GLN A 17 4.76 24.52 -7.73
C GLN A 17 6.27 24.66 -7.93
N VAL A 18 6.95 23.54 -8.16
CA VAL A 18 8.42 23.48 -8.33
C VAL A 18 8.85 23.51 -9.80
N ALA A 19 7.91 23.24 -10.71
CA ALA A 19 8.04 23.47 -12.15
C ALA A 19 6.66 23.71 -12.75
N SER A 20 6.56 24.11 -14.02
CA SER A 20 5.28 24.37 -14.69
C SER A 20 4.31 23.18 -14.63
N ASP A 21 4.85 21.97 -14.58
CA ASP A 21 4.16 20.68 -14.61
C ASP A 21 4.33 19.88 -13.30
N LYS A 22 4.94 20.45 -12.25
CA LYS A 22 5.28 19.71 -11.03
C LYS A 22 4.86 20.45 -9.76
N PHE A 23 4.17 19.72 -8.90
CA PHE A 23 3.59 20.24 -7.67
C PHE A 23 4.01 19.36 -6.49
N VAL A 24 4.32 19.96 -5.35
CA VAL A 24 4.80 19.27 -4.16
C VAL A 24 4.00 19.69 -2.94
N PHE A 25 3.57 18.71 -2.14
CA PHE A 25 3.02 18.89 -0.80
C PHE A 25 4.04 18.43 0.24
N THR A 26 4.08 19.13 1.36
CA THR A 26 4.98 18.81 2.47
C THR A 26 4.21 18.11 3.58
N LEU A 27 4.68 16.93 3.98
CA LEU A 27 4.06 16.10 5.01
C LEU A 27 4.97 16.04 6.24
N PRO A 28 4.75 16.88 7.26
CA PRO A 28 5.46 16.78 8.53
C PRO A 28 5.09 15.49 9.27
N ASP A 29 5.96 15.01 10.15
CA ASP A 29 5.71 13.84 11.01
C ASP A 29 5.19 12.61 10.23
N TYR A 30 5.84 12.31 9.09
CA TYR A 30 5.36 11.28 8.16
C TYR A 30 5.41 9.86 8.74
N GLU A 31 6.22 9.62 9.78
CA GLU A 31 6.36 8.33 10.45
C GLU A 31 5.02 7.80 11.02
N ASN A 32 4.11 8.72 11.36
CA ASN A 32 2.78 8.40 11.88
C ASN A 32 1.71 8.34 10.77
N VAL A 33 2.09 8.44 9.51
CA VAL A 33 1.17 8.48 8.38
C VAL A 33 1.10 7.12 7.70
N ASN A 34 -0.10 6.55 7.66
CA ASN A 34 -0.35 5.29 6.98
C ASN A 34 -0.87 5.47 5.55
N HIS A 35 -1.75 6.45 5.37
CA HIS A 35 -2.48 6.65 4.12
C HIS A 35 -2.50 8.12 3.71
N VAL A 36 -2.33 8.35 2.42
CA VAL A 36 -2.42 9.64 1.76
C VAL A 36 -3.46 9.55 0.66
N VAL A 37 -4.31 10.56 0.55
CA VAL A 37 -5.27 10.73 -0.54
C VAL A 37 -4.80 11.91 -1.38
N VAL A 38 -4.67 11.70 -2.68
CA VAL A 38 -4.36 12.77 -3.64
C VAL A 38 -5.52 12.87 -4.62
N PHE A 39 -5.97 14.10 -4.87
CA PHE A 39 -7.13 14.33 -5.72
C PHE A 39 -7.07 15.67 -6.45
N MET A 40 -7.84 15.80 -7.52
CA MET A 40 -8.07 17.06 -8.22
C MET A 40 -9.16 17.87 -7.51
N LEU A 41 -8.98 19.18 -7.39
CA LEU A 41 -9.96 20.07 -6.76
C LEU A 41 -11.19 20.35 -7.64
N GLY A 42 -11.18 19.91 -8.89
CA GLY A 42 -12.24 20.21 -9.87
C GLY A 42 -12.23 21.63 -10.43
N THR A 43 -11.25 22.46 -10.06
CA THR A 43 -11.12 23.85 -10.56
C THR A 43 -10.42 23.94 -11.91
N VAL A 44 -9.44 23.06 -12.16
CA VAL A 44 -8.67 23.01 -13.41
C VAL A 44 -8.48 21.54 -13.79
N PRO A 45 -8.98 21.09 -14.96
CA PRO A 45 -8.75 19.74 -15.45
C PRO A 45 -7.31 19.57 -15.97
N PHE A 46 -6.87 18.33 -16.11
CA PHE A 46 -5.63 18.06 -16.86
C PHE A 46 -5.81 18.47 -18.33
N PRO A 47 -4.76 19.04 -18.97
CA PRO A 47 -4.73 19.22 -20.41
C PRO A 47 -5.03 17.92 -21.17
N ALA A 48 -5.55 18.04 -22.39
CA ALA A 48 -5.86 16.88 -23.22
C ALA A 48 -4.64 15.97 -23.41
N GLY A 49 -4.82 14.66 -23.24
CA GLY A 49 -3.75 13.66 -23.36
C GLY A 49 -2.79 13.58 -22.17
N THR A 50 -3.08 14.27 -21.06
CA THR A 50 -2.21 14.25 -19.87
C THR A 50 -2.92 13.72 -18.62
N GLY A 51 -2.13 13.28 -17.65
CA GLY A 51 -2.54 12.90 -16.30
C GLY A 51 -1.47 13.26 -15.28
N GLY A 52 -1.67 12.86 -14.03
CA GLY A 52 -0.73 13.11 -12.94
C GLY A 52 -0.10 11.82 -12.44
N ALA A 53 1.22 11.70 -12.53
CA ALA A 53 2.00 10.72 -11.78
C ALA A 53 2.19 11.21 -10.34
N VAL A 54 1.79 10.40 -9.37
CA VAL A 54 1.88 10.70 -7.95
C VAL A 54 3.07 9.97 -7.36
N TYR A 55 3.99 10.71 -6.78
CA TYR A 55 5.18 10.19 -6.13
C TYR A 55 5.19 10.52 -4.64
N PHE A 56 5.87 9.70 -3.86
CA PHE A 56 6.16 9.94 -2.46
C PHE A 56 7.67 9.97 -2.25
N SER A 57 8.13 10.94 -1.47
CA SER A 57 9.52 11.09 -1.09
C SER A 57 9.68 11.05 0.42
N PHE A 58 10.63 10.24 0.86
CA PHE A 58 11.07 10.17 2.26
C PHE A 58 12.59 10.32 2.31
N PRO A 59 13.13 10.86 3.41
CA PRO A 59 14.57 10.95 3.60
C PRO A 59 15.15 9.54 3.81
N ASP A 60 16.18 9.19 3.04
CA ASP A 60 16.94 7.97 3.28
C ASP A 60 17.69 8.06 4.62
N PRO A 61 17.50 7.11 5.55
CA PRO A 61 18.21 7.08 6.83
C PRO A 61 19.74 6.99 6.68
N ALA A 62 20.25 6.44 5.57
CA ALA A 62 21.68 6.26 5.36
C ALA A 62 22.36 7.49 4.73
N SER A 63 21.77 8.05 3.67
CA SER A 63 22.35 9.17 2.93
C SER A 63 21.74 10.54 3.27
N GLY A 64 20.62 10.58 3.98
CA GLY A 64 19.85 11.81 4.23
C GLY A 64 19.21 12.42 2.97
N SER A 65 19.39 11.79 1.80
CA SER A 65 18.88 12.28 0.52
C SER A 65 17.42 11.86 0.31
N PRO A 66 16.61 12.66 -0.39
CA PRO A 66 15.22 12.31 -0.68
C PRO A 66 15.19 11.13 -1.67
N VAL A 67 14.46 10.07 -1.32
CA VAL A 67 14.20 8.93 -2.19
C VAL A 67 12.77 9.00 -2.67
N TRP A 68 12.56 9.09 -3.99
CA TRP A 68 11.24 9.15 -4.58
C TRP A 68 10.77 7.77 -5.06
N GLN A 69 9.49 7.50 -4.82
CA GLN A 69 8.80 6.30 -5.26
C GLN A 69 7.50 6.67 -5.95
N LEU A 70 7.23 6.07 -7.11
CA LEU A 70 5.97 6.24 -7.82
C LEU A 70 4.85 5.46 -7.10
N LEU A 71 3.85 6.15 -6.57
CA LEU A 71 2.70 5.55 -5.89
C LEU A 71 1.59 5.13 -6.86
N GLY A 72 1.40 5.89 -7.92
CA GLY A 72 0.37 5.64 -8.93
C GLY A 72 -0.03 6.91 -9.68
N PHE A 73 -1.27 6.94 -10.16
CA PHE A 73 -1.73 7.97 -11.10
C PHE A 73 -3.11 8.51 -10.76
N ILE A 74 -3.36 9.76 -11.16
CA ILE A 74 -4.68 10.40 -11.21
C ILE A 74 -4.90 10.98 -12.61
N THR A 75 -6.13 10.96 -13.12
CA THR A 75 -6.51 11.46 -14.45
C THR A 75 -7.84 12.20 -14.38
N ASN A 76 -8.28 12.82 -15.47
CA ASN A 76 -9.63 13.42 -15.51
C ASN A 76 -10.75 12.37 -15.26
N ASP A 77 -10.57 11.13 -15.74
CA ASP A 77 -11.53 10.03 -15.53
C ASP A 77 -11.44 9.41 -14.13
N LYS A 78 -10.23 9.46 -13.53
CA LYS A 78 -9.97 9.00 -12.17
C LYS A 78 -9.29 10.12 -11.36
N PRO A 79 -10.05 11.13 -10.92
CA PRO A 79 -9.50 12.37 -10.37
C PRO A 79 -8.99 12.24 -8.93
N SER A 80 -9.08 11.06 -8.31
CA SER A 80 -8.62 10.82 -6.95
C SER A 80 -8.09 9.39 -6.76
N ALA A 81 -7.13 9.25 -5.84
CA ALA A 81 -6.56 7.96 -5.46
C ALA A 81 -6.12 7.98 -3.99
N ILE A 82 -6.17 6.80 -3.36
CA ILE A 82 -5.69 6.57 -1.99
C ILE A 82 -4.46 5.68 -2.07
N PHE A 83 -3.41 6.08 -1.37
CA PHE A 83 -2.14 5.38 -1.33
C PHE A 83 -1.77 5.01 0.10
N LYS A 84 -1.33 3.78 0.30
CA LYS A 84 -0.69 3.34 1.54
C LYS A 84 0.80 3.66 1.44
N ILE A 85 1.29 4.43 2.41
CA ILE A 85 2.70 4.81 2.47
C ILE A 85 3.44 4.13 3.63
N SER A 86 2.72 3.49 4.56
CA SER A 86 3.35 2.70 5.62
C SER A 86 3.90 1.38 5.10
N GLY A 87 5.15 1.10 5.43
CA GLY A 87 5.84 -0.14 5.03
C GLY A 87 6.40 -0.13 3.60
N LEU A 88 6.44 1.03 2.93
CA LEU A 88 7.23 1.20 1.71
C LEU A 88 8.72 0.94 2.03
N LYS A 89 9.37 0.09 1.24
CA LYS A 89 10.76 -0.31 1.49
C LYS A 89 11.69 0.87 1.22
N VAL A 90 12.40 1.28 2.27
CA VAL A 90 13.51 2.24 2.22
C VAL A 90 14.65 1.58 1.44
N GLY A 91 14.82 1.92 0.16
CA GLY A 91 15.91 1.39 -0.69
C GLY A 91 15.57 1.13 -2.16
N GLU A 92 14.29 1.01 -2.52
CA GLU A 92 13.86 1.01 -3.93
C GLU A 92 13.62 2.47 -4.37
N GLY A 93 14.71 3.20 -4.64
CA GLY A 93 14.60 4.51 -5.29
C GLY A 93 14.28 4.33 -6.76
N GLY A 94 13.13 4.87 -7.20
CA GLY A 94 12.75 4.87 -8.61
C GLY A 94 13.29 6.11 -9.33
N ALA A 95 13.38 6.03 -10.66
CA ALA A 95 13.57 7.24 -11.46
C ALA A 95 12.40 8.21 -11.21
N HIS A 96 12.70 9.48 -10.96
CA HIS A 96 11.69 10.49 -10.67
C HIS A 96 11.96 11.80 -11.43
N PRO A 97 10.91 12.57 -11.75
CA PRO A 97 11.04 13.80 -12.52
C PRO A 97 11.36 15.04 -11.66
N PHE A 98 11.38 14.92 -10.33
CA PHE A 98 11.64 16.04 -9.41
C PHE A 98 13.15 16.35 -9.33
N GLY A 99 13.53 17.61 -9.55
CA GLY A 99 14.92 18.05 -9.44
C GLY A 99 15.38 18.26 -7.99
N PRO A 100 16.65 18.65 -7.76
CA PRO A 100 17.21 18.85 -6.42
C PRO A 100 16.51 19.95 -5.59
N ALA A 101 15.68 20.79 -6.23
CA ALA A 101 14.84 21.78 -5.55
C ALA A 101 13.72 21.14 -4.69
N ALA A 102 13.41 19.86 -4.89
CA ALA A 102 12.50 19.09 -4.05
C ALA A 102 13.26 18.32 -2.96
N SER A 103 14.14 19.03 -2.25
CA SER A 103 14.86 18.49 -1.08
C SER A 103 14.00 18.62 0.16
N SER A 104 13.81 17.52 0.90
CA SER A 104 13.13 17.55 2.20
C SER A 104 13.90 18.46 3.17
N PRO A 105 13.23 19.42 3.84
CA PRO A 105 13.88 20.39 4.73
C PRO A 105 14.37 19.78 6.05
N SER A 106 13.89 18.59 6.42
CA SER A 106 14.26 17.89 7.66
C SER A 106 14.03 16.38 7.55
N PRO A 107 14.70 15.55 8.39
CA PRO A 107 14.54 14.10 8.38
C PRO A 107 13.15 13.60 8.81
N SER A 108 12.32 14.45 9.41
CA SER A 108 10.94 14.12 9.82
C SER A 108 9.88 14.55 8.82
N VAL A 109 10.28 15.08 7.66
CA VAL A 109 9.37 15.63 6.65
C VAL A 109 9.46 14.82 5.36
N ALA A 110 8.34 14.24 4.97
CA ALA A 110 8.15 13.62 3.66
C ALA A 110 7.50 14.59 2.68
N GLN A 111 7.49 14.22 1.40
CA GLN A 111 6.86 14.99 0.35
C GLN A 111 5.97 14.11 -0.54
N VAL A 112 4.88 14.69 -1.03
CA VAL A 112 4.05 14.09 -2.08
C VAL A 112 4.15 14.96 -3.31
N GLY A 113 4.64 14.38 -4.40
CA GLY A 113 4.84 15.06 -5.67
C GLY A 113 3.77 14.64 -6.67
N VAL A 114 3.25 15.59 -7.44
CA VAL A 114 2.41 15.32 -8.61
C VAL A 114 3.11 15.91 -9.84
N SER A 115 3.42 15.04 -10.80
CA SER A 115 4.05 15.37 -12.09
C SER A 115 3.02 15.22 -13.19
N VAL A 116 2.78 16.27 -13.97
CA VAL A 116 1.84 16.25 -15.11
C VAL A 116 2.55 15.67 -16.32
N GLU A 117 2.10 14.51 -16.80
CA GLU A 117 2.77 13.73 -17.84
C GLU A 117 1.77 13.22 -18.88
N ALA A 118 2.27 12.84 -20.06
CA ALA A 118 1.43 12.29 -21.12
C ALA A 118 0.86 10.92 -20.70
N LEU A 119 -0.40 10.65 -21.00
CA LEU A 119 -1.07 9.40 -20.63
C LEU A 119 -0.32 8.16 -21.18
N ASP A 120 0.27 8.27 -22.37
CA ASP A 120 1.08 7.20 -22.97
C ASP A 120 2.35 6.90 -22.16
N GLN A 121 2.95 7.91 -21.54
CA GLN A 121 4.11 7.72 -20.64
C GLN A 121 3.68 7.11 -19.31
N LEU A 122 2.56 7.56 -18.75
CA LEU A 122 2.02 6.99 -17.51
C LEU A 122 1.70 5.50 -17.66
N ALA A 123 1.17 5.09 -18.81
CA ALA A 123 0.85 3.69 -19.10
C ALA A 123 2.08 2.76 -19.12
N GLN A 124 3.29 3.31 -19.33
CA GLN A 124 4.54 2.55 -19.33
C GLN A 124 5.21 2.51 -17.95
N GLN A 125 4.75 3.31 -16.99
CA GLN A 125 5.33 3.36 -15.66
C GLN A 125 4.71 2.31 -14.74
N ILE A 126 5.52 1.76 -13.85
CA ILE A 126 5.11 0.73 -12.90
C ILE A 126 5.18 1.33 -11.49
N PRO A 127 4.02 1.58 -10.85
CA PRO A 127 3.99 2.02 -9.47
C PRO A 127 4.57 0.97 -8.52
N VAL A 128 5.10 1.40 -7.38
CA VAL A 128 5.66 0.49 -6.38
C VAL A 128 4.57 -0.43 -5.82
N SER A 129 4.93 -1.71 -5.63
CA SER A 129 3.99 -2.72 -5.15
C SER A 129 3.51 -2.40 -3.73
N GLY A 130 2.19 -2.45 -3.52
CA GLY A 130 1.58 -2.17 -2.21
C GLY A 130 1.30 -0.69 -1.91
N ALA A 131 1.68 0.25 -2.80
CA ALA A 131 1.29 1.65 -2.67
C ALA A 131 -0.20 1.87 -2.97
N ALA A 132 -0.74 1.20 -3.97
CA ALA A 132 -2.17 1.24 -4.25
C ALA A 132 -2.94 0.46 -3.17
N VAL A 133 -3.90 1.11 -2.52
CA VAL A 133 -4.75 0.45 -1.52
C VAL A 133 -5.80 -0.40 -2.22
N SER A 134 -5.47 -1.65 -2.51
CA SER A 134 -6.46 -2.67 -2.78
C SER A 134 -6.93 -3.24 -1.44
N SER A 135 -8.15 -2.89 -1.02
CA SER A 135 -8.78 -3.50 0.17
C SER A 135 -8.86 -5.03 0.07
N VAL A 136 -8.99 -5.53 -1.15
CA VAL A 136 -8.98 -6.96 -1.49
C VAL A 136 -7.62 -7.61 -1.16
N ASP A 137 -6.50 -6.98 -1.51
CA ASP A 137 -5.16 -7.56 -1.29
C ASP A 137 -4.78 -7.60 0.19
N SER A 138 -5.10 -6.55 0.95
CA SER A 138 -4.83 -6.52 2.40
C SER A 138 -5.68 -7.56 3.15
N PHE A 139 -6.94 -7.71 2.74
CA PHE A 139 -7.85 -8.71 3.31
C PHE A 139 -7.40 -10.14 2.97
N LEU A 140 -6.97 -10.38 1.73
CA LEU A 140 -6.42 -11.68 1.31
C LEU A 140 -5.17 -12.04 2.11
N GLN A 141 -4.23 -11.11 2.25
CA GLN A 141 -3.00 -11.34 3.03
C GLN A 141 -3.31 -11.66 4.50
N PHE A 142 -4.22 -10.91 5.13
CA PHE A 142 -4.64 -11.19 6.50
C PHE A 142 -5.21 -12.61 6.63
N THR A 143 -6.16 -12.96 5.74
CA THR A 143 -6.85 -14.25 5.83
C THR A 143 -5.91 -15.43 5.56
N GLN A 144 -4.98 -15.30 4.60
CA GLN A 144 -3.93 -16.29 4.36
C GLN A 144 -3.04 -16.48 5.59
N LYS A 145 -2.50 -15.39 6.15
CA LYS A 145 -1.65 -15.45 7.35
C LYS A 145 -2.38 -16.06 8.55
N MET A 146 -3.66 -15.75 8.73
CA MET A 146 -4.48 -16.33 9.81
C MET A 146 -4.64 -17.84 9.64
N LEU A 147 -4.94 -18.33 8.42
CA LEU A 147 -5.05 -19.75 8.15
C LEU A 147 -3.75 -20.50 8.39
N ASP A 148 -2.65 -19.96 7.88
CA ASP A 148 -1.32 -20.56 8.03
C ASP A 148 -0.94 -20.60 9.51
N SER A 149 -1.19 -19.52 10.25
CA SER A 149 -0.94 -19.46 11.69
C SER A 149 -1.74 -20.50 12.47
N LEU A 150 -3.03 -20.67 12.17
CA LEU A 150 -3.88 -21.67 12.84
C LEU A 150 -3.42 -23.08 12.50
N PHE A 151 -3.16 -23.38 11.23
CA PHE A 151 -2.74 -24.70 10.80
C PHE A 151 -1.39 -25.08 11.42
N ASN A 152 -0.43 -24.15 11.44
CA ASN A 152 0.88 -24.37 12.08
C ASN A 152 0.74 -24.60 13.59
N PHE A 153 -0.12 -23.83 14.27
CA PHE A 153 -0.39 -24.01 15.69
C PHE A 153 -1.01 -25.37 15.97
N VAL A 154 -2.09 -25.76 15.28
CA VAL A 154 -2.73 -27.07 15.51
C VAL A 154 -1.80 -28.23 15.16
N SER A 155 -1.02 -28.08 14.08
CA SER A 155 -0.06 -29.10 13.63
C SER A 155 1.05 -29.37 14.65
N SER A 156 1.41 -28.39 15.49
CA SER A 156 2.44 -28.58 16.52
C SER A 156 1.99 -29.50 17.67
N PHE A 157 0.68 -29.72 17.82
CA PHE A 157 0.10 -30.62 18.83
C PHE A 157 -0.28 -32.00 18.25
N VAL A 158 0.07 -32.28 16.99
CA VAL A 158 -0.23 -33.58 16.39
C VAL A 158 0.58 -34.67 17.07
N VAL A 159 -0.13 -35.63 17.65
CA VAL A 159 0.44 -36.80 18.30
C VAL A 159 -0.16 -38.07 17.71
N THR A 160 0.65 -39.13 17.67
CA THR A 160 0.18 -40.47 17.31
C THR A 160 -0.42 -41.17 18.54
N GLN A 161 -1.22 -42.22 18.33
CA GLN A 161 -1.83 -42.98 19.44
C GLN A 161 -0.79 -43.53 20.44
N SER A 162 0.42 -43.87 19.97
CA SER A 162 1.50 -44.36 20.83
C SER A 162 2.14 -43.27 21.71
N GLN A 163 1.93 -42.00 21.38
CA GLN A 163 2.45 -40.84 22.12
C GLN A 163 1.40 -40.22 23.05
N MET A 164 0.15 -40.67 22.99
CA MET A 164 -0.94 -40.15 23.82
C MET A 164 -0.82 -40.64 25.26
N THR A 165 -1.03 -39.73 26.22
CA THR A 165 -1.26 -40.07 27.62
C THR A 165 -2.75 -40.29 27.85
N PRO A 166 -3.16 -41.27 28.70
CA PRO A 166 -4.58 -41.51 28.96
C PRO A 166 -5.26 -40.28 29.58
N ASN A 167 -6.16 -39.65 28.82
CA ASN A 167 -6.98 -38.54 29.28
C ASN A 167 -8.44 -38.72 28.82
N PRO A 168 -9.31 -39.32 29.66
CA PRO A 168 -10.66 -39.73 29.24
C PRO A 168 -11.64 -38.57 29.02
N THR A 169 -11.29 -37.34 29.40
CA THR A 169 -12.12 -36.15 29.20
C THR A 169 -11.72 -35.33 27.96
N GLU A 170 -10.60 -35.67 27.32
CA GLU A 170 -10.06 -34.93 26.19
C GLU A 170 -10.57 -35.48 24.86
N THR A 171 -10.88 -34.58 23.93
CA THR A 171 -11.38 -34.94 22.60
C THR A 171 -10.29 -34.69 21.57
N PHE A 172 -10.13 -35.63 20.63
CA PHE A 172 -9.11 -35.56 19.60
C PHE A 172 -9.75 -35.46 18.22
N ILE A 173 -9.20 -34.58 17.38
CA ILE A 173 -9.57 -34.46 15.96
C ILE A 173 -8.45 -35.11 15.14
N PRO A 174 -8.76 -36.03 14.20
CA PRO A 174 -7.75 -36.60 13.32
C PRO A 174 -7.04 -35.50 12.52
N SER A 175 -5.71 -35.51 12.50
CA SER A 175 -4.91 -34.51 11.77
C SER A 175 -5.29 -34.41 10.28
N GLY A 176 -5.66 -35.52 9.66
CA GLY A 176 -6.15 -35.56 8.28
C GLY A 176 -7.46 -34.78 8.06
N CYS A 177 -8.33 -34.66 9.07
CA CYS A 177 -9.52 -33.81 8.98
C CYS A 177 -9.15 -32.32 8.95
N VAL A 178 -8.19 -31.92 9.77
CA VAL A 178 -7.68 -30.54 9.82
C VAL A 178 -6.96 -30.16 8.53
N LEU A 179 -6.10 -31.05 8.00
CA LEU A 179 -5.41 -30.83 6.72
C LEU A 179 -6.41 -30.65 5.57
N ARG A 180 -7.40 -31.54 5.44
CA ARG A 180 -8.44 -31.43 4.41
C ARG A 180 -9.25 -30.15 4.56
N TRP A 181 -9.56 -29.71 5.78
CA TRP A 181 -10.25 -28.43 6.00
C TRP A 181 -9.39 -27.26 5.50
N TYR A 182 -8.12 -27.24 5.85
CA TYR A 182 -7.17 -26.19 5.45
C TYR A 182 -7.03 -26.10 3.92
N GLU A 183 -6.77 -27.21 3.23
CA GLU A 183 -6.66 -27.26 1.77
C GLU A 183 -7.96 -26.79 1.08
N ASN A 184 -9.12 -27.22 1.60
CA ASN A 184 -10.41 -26.79 1.07
C ASN A 184 -10.65 -25.30 1.26
N PHE A 185 -10.28 -24.75 2.42
CA PHE A 185 -10.43 -23.33 2.71
C PHE A 185 -9.55 -22.50 1.78
N GLN A 186 -8.26 -22.86 1.63
CA GLN A 186 -7.34 -22.18 0.72
C GLN A 186 -7.87 -22.20 -0.73
N ARG A 187 -8.34 -23.37 -1.21
CA ARG A 187 -8.90 -23.49 -2.56
C ARG A 187 -10.12 -22.58 -2.77
N ARG A 188 -11.05 -22.56 -1.80
CA ARG A 188 -12.24 -21.69 -1.89
C ARG A 188 -11.88 -20.21 -1.86
N MET A 189 -10.89 -19.83 -1.03
CA MET A 189 -10.40 -18.45 -0.97
C MET A 189 -9.76 -17.99 -2.28
N ALA A 190 -8.95 -18.85 -2.91
CA ALA A 190 -8.31 -18.53 -4.19
C ALA A 190 -9.33 -18.30 -5.31
N GLN A 191 -10.48 -18.97 -5.26
CA GLN A 191 -11.57 -18.80 -6.22
C GLN A 191 -12.44 -17.58 -5.91
N ASN A 192 -12.77 -17.36 -4.63
CA ASN A 192 -13.57 -16.22 -4.19
C ASN A 192 -13.09 -15.74 -2.82
N PRO A 193 -12.38 -14.59 -2.73
CA PRO A 193 -11.89 -14.03 -1.47
C PRO A 193 -12.96 -13.76 -0.40
N ASN A 194 -14.23 -13.62 -0.79
CA ASN A 194 -15.36 -13.30 0.09
C ASN A 194 -16.29 -14.51 0.37
N PHE A 195 -15.93 -15.74 0.01
CA PHE A 195 -16.80 -16.91 0.11
C PHE A 195 -17.35 -17.20 1.52
N TRP A 196 -16.69 -16.72 2.56
CA TRP A 196 -16.99 -16.96 3.97
C TRP A 196 -17.93 -15.89 4.57
N LYS A 197 -18.22 -14.80 3.84
CA LYS A 197 -19.12 -13.71 4.29
C LYS A 197 -20.60 -14.01 4.05
N SER A 198 -20.90 -15.06 3.29
CA SER A 198 -22.24 -15.44 2.84
C SER A 198 -22.67 -16.75 3.46
#